data_AF-A0A6V8KZ61-F1
#
_entry.id   AF-A0A6V8KZ61-F1
#
_cell.length_a   1.000
_cell.length_b   1.000
_cell.length_c   1.000
_cell.angle_alpha   90.00
_cell.angle_beta   90.00
_cell.angle_gamma   90.00
#
_symmetry.space_group_name_H-M   'P 1'
#
loop_
_entity.id
_entity.type
_entity.pdbx_description
1 polymer ?
#
loop_
_entity_poly.entity_id
_entity_poly.type
_entity_poly.pdbx_seq_one_letter_code
_entity_poly.pdbx_strand_id
1 'polypeptide(L)'
;MDAADMVLFVVRPRLDHLAHLHASLSLLTDPVRRRAHVVLAGAGPYTAAEVQRELRVRVATVLPHDRRGAGVLSGRFTPTIGWRRLRLPRALHRLASGLAAASLPASASPTALTREGA
;
A
#
# COMPACT_ATOMS: atom_id res chain seq x y z
N MET A 1 3.78 -15.14 -5.34
CA MET A 1 4.20 -13.81 -4.84
C MET A 1 5.70 -13.55 -5.05
N ASP A 2 6.52 -14.53 -5.45
CA ASP A 2 7.98 -14.35 -5.58
C ASP A 2 8.44 -13.31 -6.61
N ALA A 3 7.64 -13.05 -7.65
CA ALA A 3 7.97 -12.05 -8.68
C ALA A 3 7.51 -10.63 -8.33
N ALA A 4 6.89 -10.40 -7.17
CA ALA A 4 6.40 -9.07 -6.80
C ALA A 4 7.49 -8.26 -6.08
N ASP A 5 7.75 -7.05 -6.58
CA ASP A 5 8.63 -6.08 -5.91
C ASP A 5 8.00 -5.51 -4.64
N MET A 6 6.66 -5.46 -4.60
CA MET A 6 5.90 -4.96 -3.47
C MET A 6 4.58 -5.72 -3.31
N VAL A 7 4.20 -6.01 -2.06
CA VAL A 7 2.93 -6.67 -1.73
C VAL A 7 2.10 -5.74 -0.83
N LEU A 8 0.87 -5.43 -1.26
CA LEU A 8 -0.06 -4.59 -0.51
C LEU A 8 -1.22 -5.44 0.04
N PHE A 9 -1.32 -5.52 1.37
CA PHE A 9 -2.46 -6.10 2.06
C PHE A 9 -3.51 -5.02 2.35
N VAL A 10 -4.66 -5.10 1.69
CA VAL A 10 -5.77 -4.17 1.93
C VAL A 10 -6.76 -4.80 2.89
N VAL A 11 -6.89 -4.24 4.09
CA VAL A 11 -7.75 -4.79 5.15
C VAL A 11 -8.54 -3.71 5.87
N ARG A 12 -9.67 -4.08 6.48
CA ARG A 12 -10.37 -3.19 7.41
C ARG A 12 -9.69 -3.23 8.78
N PRO A 13 -9.63 -2.12 9.53
CA PRO A 13 -9.07 -2.11 10.88
C PRO A 13 -10.07 -2.70 11.89
N ARG A 14 -10.40 -3.99 11.72
CA ARG A 14 -11.32 -4.77 12.57
C ARG A 14 -10.65 -6.07 12.98
N LEU A 15 -11.02 -6.59 14.15
CA LEU A 15 -10.31 -7.70 14.80
C LEU A 15 -10.24 -8.96 13.91
N ASP A 16 -11.37 -9.35 13.32
CA ASP A 16 -11.48 -10.48 12.40
C ASP A 16 -10.56 -10.33 11.17
N HIS A 17 -10.55 -9.16 10.55
CA HIS A 17 -9.69 -8.85 9.41
C HIS A 17 -8.20 -8.80 9.80
N LEU A 18 -7.87 -8.27 10.97
CA LEU A 18 -6.50 -8.19 11.47
C LEU A 18 -5.97 -9.57 11.90
N ALA A 19 -6.83 -10.43 12.47
CA ALA A 19 -6.47 -11.82 12.78
C ALA A 19 -6.18 -12.60 11.49
N HIS A 20 -7.01 -12.42 10.46
CA HIS A 20 -6.76 -13.04 9.16
C HIS A 20 -5.47 -12.53 8.50
N LEU A 21 -5.20 -11.21 8.61
CA LEU A 21 -3.93 -10.63 8.16
C LEU A 21 -2.75 -11.24 8.90
N HIS A 22 -2.82 -11.36 10.23
CA HIS A 22 -1.75 -11.96 11.04
C HIS A 22 -1.46 -13.40 10.60
N ALA A 23 -2.50 -14.21 10.41
CA ALA A 23 -2.35 -15.56 9.89
C ALA A 23 -1.71 -15.56 8.48
N SER A 24 -2.18 -14.71 7.57
CA SER A 24 -1.63 -14.59 6.21
C SER A 24 -0.15 -14.20 6.21
N LEU A 25 0.27 -13.30 7.10
CA LEU A 25 1.66 -12.86 7.22
C LEU A 25 2.58 -13.97 7.72
N SER A 26 2.07 -14.88 8.56
CA SER A 26 2.85 -16.02 9.07
C SER A 26 3.18 -17.05 7.98
N LEU A 27 2.44 -17.04 6.88
CA LEU A 27 2.67 -17.90 5.71
C LEU A 27 3.69 -17.33 4.73
N LEU A 28 4.13 -16.07 4.92
CA LEU A 28 5.10 -15.43 4.04
C LEU A 28 6.54 -15.79 4.45
N THR A 29 7.40 -16.00 3.46
CA THR A 29 8.85 -16.07 3.67
C THR A 29 9.41 -14.70 4.08
N ASP A 30 10.54 -14.65 4.79
CA ASP A 30 11.14 -13.40 5.26
C ASP A 30 11.37 -12.35 4.15
N PRO A 31 11.85 -12.72 2.94
CA PRO A 31 12.01 -11.75 1.85
C PRO A 31 10.70 -11.09 1.41
N VAL A 32 9.63 -11.88 1.30
CA VAL A 32 8.30 -11.37 0.90
C VAL A 32 7.68 -10.56 2.03
N ARG A 33 7.85 -11.00 3.29
CA ARG A 33 7.37 -10.28 4.47
C ARG A 33 8.01 -8.90 4.59
N ARG A 34 9.29 -8.74 4.26
CA ARG A 34 9.94 -7.43 4.23
C ARG A 34 9.34 -6.50 3.18
N ARG A 35 8.81 -7.02 2.07
CA ARG A 35 8.15 -6.24 1.00
C ARG A 35 6.65 -6.05 1.23
N ALA A 36 6.11 -6.58 2.32
CA ALA A 36 4.70 -6.47 2.65
C ALA A 36 4.38 -5.12 3.31
N HIS A 37 3.37 -4.47 2.76
CA HIS A 37 2.81 -3.21 3.26
C HIS A 37 1.30 -3.39 3.49
N VAL A 38 0.77 -2.73 4.51
CA VAL A 38 -0.64 -2.78 4.87
C VAL A 38 -1.32 -1.48 4.51
N VAL A 39 -2.50 -1.57 3.92
CA VAL A 39 -3.41 -0.45 3.64
C VAL A 39 -4.67 -0.67 4.45
N LEU A 40 -4.95 0.22 5.38
CA LEU A 40 -6.16 0.15 6.19
C LEU A 40 -7.30 0.85 5.47
N ALA A 41 -8.35 0.12 5.11
CA ALA A 41 -9.48 0.64 4.34
C ALA A 41 -10.73 0.79 5.22
N GLY A 42 -11.30 1.99 5.21
CA GLY A 42 -12.54 2.31 5.91
C GLY A 42 -12.36 2.52 7.41
N ALA A 43 -13.46 2.42 8.14
CA ALA A 43 -13.52 2.68 9.58
C ALA A 43 -13.32 1.41 10.42
N GLY A 44 -12.79 1.60 11.62
CA GLY A 44 -12.68 0.58 12.66
C GLY A 44 -11.94 1.10 13.88
N PRO A 45 -11.95 0.34 14.99
CA PRO A 45 -11.45 0.81 16.28
C PRO A 45 -9.93 0.88 16.36
N TYR A 46 -9.20 0.18 15.49
CA TYR A 46 -7.74 0.11 15.55
C TYR A 46 -7.08 1.17 14.68
N THR A 47 -6.20 1.96 15.28
CA THR A 47 -5.38 2.96 14.59
C THR A 47 -4.24 2.31 13.80
N ALA A 48 -3.70 3.02 12.81
CA ALA A 48 -2.52 2.56 12.08
C ALA A 48 -1.33 2.27 13.00
N ALA A 49 -1.11 3.11 14.02
CA ALA A 49 -0.01 2.95 14.97
C ALA A 49 -0.14 1.66 15.79
N GLU A 50 -1.34 1.35 16.27
CA GLU A 50 -1.62 0.10 17.00
C GLU A 50 -1.40 -1.12 16.11
N VAL A 51 -1.92 -1.10 14.87
CA VAL A 51 -1.74 -2.20 13.92
C VAL A 51 -0.26 -2.41 13.58
N GLN A 52 0.49 -1.34 13.33
CA GLN A 52 1.93 -1.45 13.06
C GLN A 52 2.69 -2.07 14.23
N ARG A 53 2.41 -1.61 15.45
CA ARG A 53 3.07 -2.09 16.66
C ARG A 53 2.74 -3.57 16.91
N GLU A 54 1.47 -3.92 16.88
CA GLU A 54 0.99 -5.26 17.26
C GLU A 54 1.39 -6.31 16.23
N LEU A 55 1.15 -6.04 14.94
CA LEU A 55 1.41 -7.00 13.87
C LEU A 55 2.85 -6.92 13.33
N ARG A 56 3.65 -5.96 13.79
CA ARG A 56 5.01 -5.68 13.31
C ARG A 56 5.05 -5.52 11.78
N VAL A 57 4.12 -4.74 11.25
CA VAL A 57 3.94 -4.46 9.82
C VAL A 57 4.19 -2.99 9.50
N ARG A 58 4.45 -2.69 8.23
CA ARG A 58 4.47 -1.31 7.73
C ARG A 58 3.08 -0.94 7.20
N VAL A 59 2.41 0.05 7.79
CA VAL A 59 1.15 0.58 7.23
C VAL A 59 1.50 1.70 6.25
N ALA A 60 1.24 1.49 4.97
CA ALA A 60 1.51 2.46 3.92
C ALA A 60 0.55 3.64 3.96
N THR A 61 -0.74 3.39 4.19
CA THR A 61 -1.74 4.45 4.31
C THR A 61 -3.04 3.98 4.96
N VAL A 62 -3.89 4.95 5.32
CA VAL A 62 -5.28 4.73 5.73
C VAL A 62 -6.20 5.35 4.68
N LEU A 63 -7.00 4.52 4.04
CA LEU A 63 -8.01 4.93 3.06
C LEU A 63 -9.33 5.24 3.78
N PRO A 64 -9.85 6.47 3.64
CA PRO A 64 -11.07 6.86 4.32
C PRO A 64 -12.28 6.12 3.75
N HIS A 65 -13.29 5.90 4.59
CA HIS A 65 -14.61 5.48 4.10
C HIS A 65 -15.25 6.65 3.34
N ASP A 66 -15.47 6.47 2.04
CA ASP A 66 -16.04 7.48 1.14
C ASP A 66 -16.87 6.80 0.05
N ARG A 67 -18.17 6.65 0.29
CA ARG A 67 -19.09 5.97 -0.63
C ARG A 67 -19.15 6.64 -2.00
N ARG A 68 -19.14 7.98 -2.03
CA ARG A 68 -19.20 8.75 -3.28
C ARG A 68 -17.91 8.58 -4.07
N GLY A 69 -16.76 8.75 -3.41
CA GLY A 69 -15.45 8.54 -4.02
C GLY A 69 -15.28 7.12 -4.54
N ALA A 70 -15.67 6.11 -3.76
CA ALA A 70 -15.63 4.71 -4.18
C ALA A 70 -16.57 4.44 -5.36
N GLY A 71 -17.77 5.02 -5.36
CA GLY A 71 -18.72 4.90 -6.47
C GLY A 71 -18.17 5.48 -7.77
N VAL A 72 -17.50 6.64 -7.71
CA VAL A 72 -16.82 7.23 -8.89
C VAL A 72 -15.66 6.34 -9.35
N LEU A 73 -14.78 5.90 -8.45
CA LEU A 73 -13.61 5.08 -8.79
C LEU A 73 -13.97 3.69 -9.32
N SER A 74 -15.11 3.14 -8.89
CA SER A 74 -15.61 1.85 -9.36
C SER A 74 -16.47 1.95 -10.62
N GLY A 75 -16.60 3.15 -11.21
CA GLY A 75 -17.44 3.38 -12.40
C GLY A 75 -18.95 3.32 -12.14
N ARG A 76 -19.39 3.19 -10.88
CA ARG A 76 -20.82 3.15 -10.50
C ARG A 76 -21.47 4.53 -10.53
N PHE A 77 -20.68 5.59 -10.30
CA PHE A 77 -21.16 6.97 -10.35
C PHE A 77 -20.38 7.77 -11.40
N THR A 78 -21.09 8.65 -12.11
CA THR A 78 -20.47 9.57 -13.06
C THR A 78 -19.58 10.59 -12.31
N PRO A 79 -18.32 10.79 -12.73
CA PRO A 79 -17.46 11.79 -12.13
C PRO A 79 -18.01 13.20 -12.36
N THR A 80 -18.26 13.92 -11.28
CA THR A 80 -18.60 15.36 -11.32
C THR A 80 -17.34 16.22 -11.26
N ILE A 81 -17.44 17.50 -11.64
CA ILE A 81 -16.35 18.47 -11.40
C ILE A 81 -15.89 18.37 -9.93
N GLY A 82 -14.58 18.29 -9.73
CA GLY A 82 -13.97 18.17 -8.40
C GLY A 82 -13.95 16.77 -7.78
N TRP A 83 -14.35 15.71 -8.49
CA TRP A 83 -14.33 14.33 -7.95
C TRP A 83 -12.94 13.90 -7.40
N ARG A 84 -11.85 14.42 -7.98
CA ARG A 84 -10.46 14.16 -7.52
C ARG A 84 -10.18 14.71 -6.12
N ARG A 85 -11.01 15.65 -5.63
CA ARG A 85 -10.90 16.24 -4.28
C ARG A 85 -11.66 15.43 -3.22
N LEU A 86 -12.47 14.44 -3.62
CA LEU A 86 -13.11 13.51 -2.69
C LEU A 86 -12.04 12.78 -1.87
N ARG A 87 -12.40 12.35 -0.66
CA ARG A 87 -11.45 11.88 0.34
C ARG A 87 -10.70 10.64 -0.14
N LEU A 88 -11.43 9.67 -0.69
CA LEU A 88 -10.82 8.43 -1.17
C LEU A 88 -9.99 8.61 -2.45
N PRO A 89 -10.48 9.26 -3.53
CA PRO A 89 -9.66 9.57 -4.71
C PRO A 89 -8.38 10.32 -4.36
N ARG A 90 -8.45 11.31 -3.46
CA ARG A 90 -7.26 12.06 -3.01
C ARG A 90 -6.28 11.18 -2.24
N ALA A 91 -6.76 10.33 -1.31
CA ALA A 91 -5.92 9.42 -0.55
C ALA A 91 -5.27 8.36 -1.45
N LEU A 92 -6.04 7.80 -2.38
CA LEU A 92 -5.55 6.81 -3.34
C LEU A 92 -4.51 7.42 -4.30
N HIS A 93 -4.74 8.65 -4.76
CA HIS A 93 -3.76 9.36 -5.59
C HIS A 93 -2.42 9.54 -4.85
N ARG A 94 -2.46 9.94 -3.57
CA ARG A 94 -1.24 10.05 -2.74
C ARG A 94 -0.53 8.72 -2.57
N LEU A 95 -1.28 7.64 -2.31
CA LEU A 95 -0.71 6.29 -2.24
C LEU A 95 -0.05 5.91 -3.57
N ALA A 96 -0.76 6.07 -4.69
CA ALA A 96 -0.24 5.75 -6.02
C ALA A 96 1.02 6.56 -6.36
N SER A 97 1.05 7.86 -6.07
CA SER A 97 2.24 8.70 -6.26
C SER A 97 3.41 8.25 -5.38
N GLY A 98 3.15 7.88 -4.12
CA GLY A 98 4.19 7.38 -3.21
C GLY A 98 4.75 6.03 -3.67
N LEU A 99 3.89 5.13 -4.14
CA LEU A 99 4.30 3.85 -4.72
C LEU A 99 5.14 4.06 -5.99
N ALA A 100 4.68 4.90 -6.91
CA ALA A 100 5.42 5.20 -8.14
C ALA A 100 6.81 5.79 -7.84
N ALA A 101 6.93 6.66 -6.83
CA ALA A 101 8.22 7.20 -6.41
C ALA A 101 9.14 6.13 -5.78
N ALA A 102 8.57 5.17 -5.04
CA ALA A 102 9.33 4.06 -4.45
C ALA A 102 9.69 2.96 -5.47
N SER A 103 8.93 2.83 -6.55
CA SER A 103 9.14 1.86 -7.63
C SER A 103 10.12 2.33 -8.71
N LEU A 104 10.49 3.61 -8.73
CA LEU A 104 11.58 4.05 -9.60
C LEU A 104 12.86 3.32 -9.15
N PRO A 105 13.49 2.51 -10.02
CA PRO A 105 14.77 1.92 -9.68
C PRO A 105 15.70 3.08 -9.31
N ALA A 106 16.27 3.05 -8.10
CA ALA A 106 17.37 3.92 -7.74
C ALA A 106 18.38 3.80 -8.88
N SER A 107 18.56 4.87 -9.65
CA SER A 107 19.34 4.87 -10.89
C SER A 107 20.57 4.01 -10.68
N ALA A 108 20.67 2.93 -11.46
CA ALA A 108 21.85 2.08 -11.47
C ALA A 108 23.05 3.02 -11.51
N SER A 109 23.88 3.02 -10.46
CA SER A 109 25.17 3.68 -10.53
C SER A 109 25.83 3.14 -11.78
N PRO A 110 26.31 3.99 -12.71
CA PRO A 110 27.03 3.49 -13.87
C PRO A 110 28.20 2.70 -13.30
N THR A 111 28.11 1.37 -13.43
CA THR A 111 29.19 0.45 -13.15
C THR A 111 30.40 1.07 -13.82
N ALA A 112 31.37 1.49 -13.00
CA ALA A 112 32.66 1.94 -13.46
C ALA A 112 33.19 0.84 -14.38
N LEU A 113 33.15 1.12 -15.68
CA LEU A 113 33.85 0.35 -16.69
C LEU A 113 35.33 0.64 -16.46
N THR A 114 35.92 0.01 -15.44
CA THR A 114 37.37 -0.11 -15.33
C THR A 114 37.80 -1.00 -16.50
N ARG A 115 38.17 -0.36 -17.60
CA ARG A 115 39.06 -0.97 -18.59
C ARG A 115 40.42 -1.13 -17.93
N GLU A 116 40.72 -2.34 -17.49
CA GLU A 116 42.10 -2.84 -17.44
C GLU A 116 42.58 -3.12 -18.87
N GLY A 117 43.81 -2.72 -19.17
CA GLY A 117 44.62 -3.31 -20.24
C GLY A 117 45.03 -2.38 -21.38
N ALA A 118 46.13 -1.65 -21.21
CA ALA A 118 47.31 -1.69 -22.09
C ALA A 118 48.44 -0.82 -21.49
#